data_AF-A0A2V8N9H1-F1
#
_entry.id   AF-A0A2V8N9H1-F1
#
_cell.length_a   1.000
_cell.length_b   1.000
_cell.length_c   1.000
_cell.angle_alpha   90.00
_cell.angle_beta   90.00
_cell.angle_gamma   90.00
#
_symmetry.space_group_name_H-M   'P 1'
#
loop_
_entity.id
_entity.type
_entity.pdbx_description
1 polymer ?
#
loop_
_entity_poly.entity_id
_entity_poly.type
_entity_poly.pdbx_seq_one_letter_code
_entity_poly.pdbx_strand_id
1 'polypeptide(L)'
;MKRLGCLLGAAALLVITVAFAGNATGRFDRKLSVDKQVVHVLNRLSFGPRPGDTEQVRRLGLKKWIDLQLHPDRIRENPVLEAKLKPLETPKLAMWQIQEKYSPATRAPMISSAVQQIDELFGRRSPDTAGFVGSGESADDPGYRLAAGAGRAARGLGAGSG
;
A
#
# COMPACT_ATOMS: atom_id res chain seq x y z
N MET A 1 17.55 -50.89 36.18
CA MET A 1 18.13 -50.51 34.88
C MET A 1 17.42 -49.35 34.15
N LYS A 2 16.39 -48.70 34.71
CA LYS A 2 15.61 -47.63 34.03
C LYS A 2 16.19 -46.20 34.19
N ARG A 3 17.08 -45.98 35.17
CA ARG A 3 17.70 -44.67 35.46
C ARG A 3 18.85 -44.33 34.50
N LEU A 4 19.46 -45.34 33.88
CA LEU A 4 20.56 -45.18 32.92
C LEU A 4 20.08 -44.65 31.56
N GLY A 5 18.91 -45.09 31.09
CA GLY A 5 18.31 -44.61 29.84
C GLY A 5 17.84 -43.15 29.91
N CYS A 6 17.35 -42.71 31.08
CA CYS A 6 16.95 -41.32 31.30
C CYS A 6 18.15 -40.35 31.27
N LEU A 7 19.29 -40.77 31.83
CA LEU A 7 20.52 -39.98 31.83
C LEU A 7 21.15 -39.86 30.43
N LEU A 8 21.09 -40.93 29.62
CA LEU A 8 21.52 -40.89 28.22
C LEU A 8 20.60 -40.03 27.36
N GLY A 9 19.29 -40.06 27.58
CA GLY A 9 18.33 -39.21 26.87
C GLY A 9 18.50 -37.72 27.19
N ALA A 10 18.75 -37.37 28.45
CA ALA A 10 19.02 -35.99 28.87
C ALA A 10 20.34 -35.46 28.29
N ALA A 11 21.39 -36.29 28.23
CA ALA A 11 22.66 -35.94 27.60
C ALA A 11 22.52 -35.74 26.09
N ALA A 12 21.76 -36.59 25.39
CA ALA A 12 21.49 -36.44 23.97
C ALA A 12 20.67 -35.16 23.67
N LEU A 13 19.69 -34.85 24.52
CA LEU A 13 18.90 -33.62 24.40
C LEU A 13 19.77 -32.36 24.64
N LEU A 14 20.71 -32.42 25.57
CA LEU A 14 21.64 -31.33 25.88
C LEU A 14 22.70 -31.12 24.77
N VAL A 15 23.13 -32.18 24.09
CA VAL A 15 24.02 -32.07 22.92
C VAL A 15 23.29 -31.44 21.72
N ILE A 16 22.02 -31.79 21.51
CA ILE A 16 21.20 -31.21 20.42
C ILE A 16 20.92 -29.72 20.67
N THR A 17 20.66 -29.30 21.91
CA THR A 17 20.44 -27.88 22.24
C THR A 17 21.69 -27.02 22.08
N VAL A 18 22.88 -27.55 22.39
CA VAL A 18 24.16 -26.86 22.16
C VAL A 18 24.49 -26.74 20.67
N ALA A 19 24.17 -27.77 19.86
CA ALA A 19 24.37 -27.73 18.41
C ALA A 19 23.43 -26.74 17.70
N PHE A 20 22.28 -26.41 18.29
CA PHE A 20 21.31 -25.45 17.76
C PHE A 20 21.45 -24.02 18.33
N ALA A 21 22.37 -23.79 19.25
CA ALA A 21 22.73 -22.46 19.72
C ALA A 21 23.53 -21.73 18.62
N GLY A 22 22.80 -21.19 17.64
CA GLY A 22 23.38 -20.40 16.56
C GLY A 22 24.10 -19.17 17.11
N ASN A 23 25.43 -19.15 17.01
CA ASN A 23 26.24 -17.98 17.28
C ASN A 23 25.90 -16.87 16.27
N ALA A 24 24.95 -16.01 16.61
CA ALA A 24 24.54 -14.85 15.82
C ALA A 24 25.54 -13.69 15.89
N THR A 25 26.45 -13.72 16.88
CA THR A 25 27.52 -12.75 17.11
C THR A 25 28.62 -12.91 16.05
N GLY A 26 28.46 -12.22 14.92
CA GLY A 26 29.52 -12.10 13.89
C GLY A 26 29.06 -12.25 12.44
N ARG A 27 27.79 -12.62 12.18
CA ARG A 27 27.30 -12.79 10.80
C ARG A 27 27.31 -11.49 10.00
N PHE A 28 27.10 -10.35 10.66
CA PHE A 28 27.07 -9.02 10.05
C PHE A 28 28.45 -8.38 9.86
N ASP A 29 29.48 -8.91 10.53
CA ASP A 29 30.85 -8.41 10.42
C ASP A 29 31.58 -9.00 9.20
N ARG A 30 31.00 -10.06 8.61
CA ARG A 30 31.54 -10.66 7.40
C ARG A 30 31.25 -9.78 6.19
N LYS A 31 32.28 -9.10 5.70
CA LYS A 31 32.21 -8.34 4.44
C LYS A 31 31.72 -9.24 3.31
N LEU A 32 30.64 -8.81 2.65
CA LEU A 32 30.07 -9.52 1.51
C LEU A 32 31.06 -9.56 0.34
N SER A 33 30.97 -10.58 -0.52
CA SER A 33 31.72 -10.56 -1.80
C SER A 33 31.26 -9.37 -2.65
N VAL A 34 32.11 -8.90 -3.56
CA VAL A 34 31.82 -7.73 -4.42
C VAL A 34 30.47 -7.91 -5.14
N ASP A 35 30.21 -9.10 -5.67
CA ASP A 35 28.97 -9.42 -6.38
C ASP A 35 27.74 -9.33 -5.48
N LYS A 36 27.86 -9.83 -4.25
CA LYS A 36 26.79 -9.74 -3.24
C LYS A 36 26.58 -8.29 -2.79
N GLN A 37 27.64 -7.49 -2.72
CA GLN A 37 27.54 -6.06 -2.43
C GLN A 37 26.81 -5.32 -3.56
N VAL A 38 27.10 -5.62 -4.83
CA VAL A 38 26.41 -5.02 -5.99
C VAL A 38 24.92 -5.33 -5.94
N VAL A 39 24.55 -6.59 -5.77
CA VAL A 39 23.12 -6.98 -5.66
C VAL A 39 22.47 -6.34 -4.44
N HIS A 40 23.16 -6.30 -3.30
CA HIS A 40 22.63 -5.67 -2.09
C HIS A 40 22.38 -4.17 -2.30
N VAL A 41 23.32 -3.46 -2.92
CA VAL A 41 23.22 -2.03 -3.18
C VAL A 41 22.10 -1.73 -4.19
N LEU A 42 21.97 -2.52 -5.26
CA LEU A 42 20.87 -2.40 -6.21
C LEU A 42 19.51 -2.61 -5.53
N ASN A 43 19.39 -3.57 -4.61
CA ASN A 43 18.15 -3.75 -3.85
C ASN A 43 17.81 -2.61 -2.89
N ARG A 44 18.78 -1.76 -2.51
CA ARG A 44 18.59 -0.68 -1.53
C ARG A 44 18.46 0.69 -2.15
N LEU A 45 19.18 0.93 -3.24
CA LEU A 45 19.29 2.23 -3.88
C LEU A 45 18.66 2.25 -5.28
N SER A 46 18.18 1.12 -5.79
CA SER A 46 17.38 1.06 -7.01
C SER A 46 16.15 0.15 -6.82
N PHE A 47 15.38 -0.03 -7.87
CA PHE A 47 14.21 -0.93 -7.90
C PHE A 47 14.60 -2.42 -8.03
N GLY A 48 15.83 -2.79 -7.63
CA GLY A 48 16.38 -4.14 -7.75
C GLY A 48 17.28 -4.35 -8.98
N PRO A 49 17.99 -5.49 -9.06
CA PRO A 49 18.95 -5.76 -10.12
C PRO A 49 18.25 -6.07 -11.45
N ARG A 50 18.32 -5.14 -12.40
CA ARG A 50 17.89 -5.39 -13.78
C ARG A 50 19.07 -5.90 -14.63
N PRO A 51 18.80 -6.65 -15.70
CA PRO A 51 19.82 -6.99 -16.69
C PRO A 51 20.46 -5.69 -17.22
N GLY A 52 21.78 -5.52 -17.06
CA GLY A 52 22.49 -4.29 -17.43
C GLY A 52 22.93 -3.40 -16.26
N ASP A 53 22.19 -3.43 -15.13
CA ASP A 53 22.51 -2.59 -13.96
C ASP A 53 23.72 -3.12 -13.20
N THR A 54 23.82 -4.45 -13.06
CA THR A 54 24.96 -5.10 -12.41
C THR A 54 26.26 -4.83 -13.20
N GLU A 55 26.19 -4.88 -14.52
CA GLU A 55 27.31 -4.55 -15.41
C GLU A 55 27.66 -3.05 -15.33
N GLN A 56 26.66 -2.17 -15.27
CA GLN A 56 26.87 -0.73 -15.10
C GLN A 56 27.58 -0.41 -13.78
N VAL A 57 27.13 -1.01 -12.66
CA VAL A 57 27.78 -0.84 -11.35
C VAL A 57 29.20 -1.37 -11.38
N ARG A 58 29.46 -2.50 -12.06
CA ARG A 58 30.82 -3.04 -12.23
C ARG A 58 31.72 -2.11 -13.05
N ARG A 59 31.21 -1.52 -14.13
CA ARG A 59 31.97 -0.59 -14.98
C ARG A 59 32.29 0.73 -14.27
N LEU A 60 31.34 1.28 -13.52
CA LEU A 60 31.51 2.56 -12.81
C LEU A 60 32.26 2.40 -11.48
N GLY A 61 32.18 1.21 -10.87
CA GLY A 61 32.60 0.93 -9.51
C GLY A 61 31.52 1.27 -8.49
N LEU A 62 31.40 0.42 -7.47
CA LEU A 62 30.32 0.48 -6.47
C LEU A 62 30.24 1.86 -5.77
N LYS A 63 31.38 2.39 -5.30
CA LYS A 63 31.42 3.65 -4.55
C LYS A 63 30.94 4.84 -5.40
N LYS A 64 31.41 4.92 -6.65
CA LYS A 64 31.04 5.99 -7.58
C LYS A 64 29.56 5.88 -7.97
N TRP A 65 29.06 4.67 -8.15
CA TRP A 65 27.64 4.45 -8.46
C TRP A 65 26.74 4.88 -7.28
N ILE A 66 27.13 4.56 -6.03
CA ILE A 66 26.40 5.01 -4.83
C ILE A 66 26.38 6.55 -4.76
N ASP A 67 27.51 7.21 -4.99
CA ASP A 67 27.62 8.67 -4.98
C ASP A 67 26.66 9.33 -5.98
N LEU A 68 26.50 8.74 -7.17
CA LEU A 68 25.53 9.21 -8.17
C LEU A 68 24.07 9.08 -7.70
N GLN A 69 23.72 8.01 -6.98
CA GLN A 69 22.35 7.86 -6.45
C GLN A 69 22.02 8.86 -5.34
N LEU A 70 23.03 9.31 -4.60
CA LEU A 70 22.86 10.33 -3.54
C LEU A 70 22.88 11.76 -4.08
N HIS A 71 23.44 11.97 -5.26
CA HIS A 71 23.55 13.27 -5.93
C HIS A 71 22.88 13.25 -7.30
N PRO A 72 21.53 13.23 -7.35
CA PRO A 72 20.77 13.14 -8.60
C PRO A 72 20.99 14.36 -9.52
N ASP A 73 21.39 15.50 -8.96
CA ASP A 73 21.79 16.72 -9.68
C ASP A 73 22.95 16.49 -10.67
N ARG A 74 23.78 15.46 -10.44
CA ARG A 74 24.90 15.10 -11.32
C ARG A 74 24.49 14.17 -12.47
N ILE A 75 23.28 13.63 -12.44
CA ILE A 75 22.79 12.71 -13.46
C ILE A 75 22.12 13.54 -14.56
N ARG A 76 22.61 13.39 -15.80
CA ARG A 76 21.99 14.06 -16.95
C ARG A 76 20.63 13.44 -17.25
N GLU A 77 19.64 14.30 -17.49
CA GLU A 77 18.32 13.90 -17.98
C GLU A 77 18.41 13.11 -19.29
N ASN A 78 17.52 12.13 -19.45
CA ASN A 78 17.50 11.31 -20.65
C ASN A 78 16.72 12.02 -21.77
N PRO A 79 17.36 12.37 -22.91
CA PRO A 79 16.71 13.14 -23.97
C PRO A 79 15.56 12.39 -24.65
N VAL A 80 15.62 11.06 -24.68
CA VAL A 80 14.55 10.22 -25.22
C VAL A 80 13.33 10.26 -24.29
N LEU A 81 13.55 10.21 -22.97
CA LEU A 81 12.46 10.33 -22.00
C LEU A 81 11.86 11.74 -22.04
N GLU A 82 12.68 12.78 -22.13
CA GLU A 82 12.21 14.15 -22.26
C GLU A 82 11.32 14.32 -23.51
N ALA A 83 11.74 13.77 -24.66
CA ALA A 83 10.94 13.78 -25.88
C ALA A 83 9.60 13.04 -25.73
N LYS A 84 9.57 11.93 -24.98
CA LYS A 84 8.33 11.17 -24.70
C LYS A 84 7.41 11.86 -23.70
N LEU A 85 7.96 12.65 -22.78
CA LEU A 85 7.20 13.39 -21.77
C LEU A 85 6.67 14.73 -22.30
N LYS A 86 7.32 15.31 -23.34
CA LYS A 86 6.91 16.59 -23.94
C LYS A 86 5.43 16.68 -24.32
N PRO A 87 4.81 15.65 -24.94
CA PRO A 87 3.39 15.66 -25.32
C PRO A 87 2.43 15.51 -24.14
N LEU A 88 2.90 15.06 -22.98
CA LEU A 88 2.04 14.86 -21.80
C LEU A 88 1.91 16.19 -21.05
N GLU A 89 0.69 16.71 -20.96
CA GLU A 89 0.42 17.95 -20.22
C GLU A 89 0.42 17.74 -18.70
N THR A 90 -0.12 16.61 -18.23
CA THR A 90 -0.35 16.34 -16.79
C THR A 90 0.88 16.49 -15.90
N PRO A 91 2.09 16.00 -16.27
CA PRO A 91 3.28 16.14 -15.43
C PRO A 91 3.71 17.60 -15.19
N LYS A 92 3.25 18.54 -16.02
CA LYS A 92 3.60 19.97 -15.92
C LYS A 92 2.56 20.77 -15.14
N LEU A 93 1.41 20.16 -14.82
CA LEU A 93 0.31 20.83 -14.13
C LEU A 93 0.54 20.79 -12.62
N ALA A 94 0.22 21.89 -11.95
CA ALA A 94 0.11 21.91 -10.50
C ALA A 94 -1.11 21.10 -10.06
N MET A 95 -1.07 20.54 -8.84
CA MET A 95 -2.14 19.68 -8.31
C MET A 95 -3.55 20.30 -8.43
N TRP A 96 -3.68 21.60 -8.17
CA TRP A 96 -4.95 22.31 -8.27
C TRP A 96 -5.48 22.39 -9.72
N GLN A 97 -4.60 22.55 -10.71
CA GLN A 97 -4.97 22.57 -12.13
C GLN A 97 -5.42 21.19 -12.61
N ILE A 98 -4.81 20.13 -12.07
CA ILE A 98 -5.25 18.76 -12.31
C ILE A 98 -6.68 18.58 -11.79
N GLN A 99 -6.97 19.05 -10.57
CA GLN A 99 -8.29 18.96 -9.99
C GLN A 99 -9.34 19.71 -10.82
N GLU A 100 -9.03 20.91 -11.30
CA GLU A 100 -9.95 21.70 -12.13
C GLU A 100 -10.21 21.05 -13.50
N LYS A 101 -9.15 20.61 -14.19
CA LYS A 101 -9.22 20.05 -15.56
C LYS A 101 -9.73 18.61 -15.60
N TYR A 102 -9.56 17.84 -14.52
CA TYR A 102 -9.84 16.40 -14.47
C TYR A 102 -10.79 15.97 -13.34
N SER A 103 -11.51 16.88 -12.66
CA SER A 103 -12.49 16.51 -11.62
C SER A 103 -13.53 15.50 -12.15
N PRO A 104 -13.81 14.41 -11.40
CA PRO A 104 -14.83 13.44 -11.79
C PRO A 104 -16.24 14.05 -11.85
N ALA A 105 -16.52 15.10 -11.07
CA ALA A 105 -17.79 15.82 -11.12
C ALA A 105 -18.04 16.46 -12.50
N THR A 106 -16.97 16.93 -13.17
CA THR A 106 -17.03 17.50 -14.51
C THR A 106 -17.21 16.44 -15.61
N ARG A 107 -16.89 15.16 -15.32
CA ARG A 107 -17.10 14.01 -16.23
C ARG A 107 -18.43 13.28 -16.03
N ALA A 108 -19.23 13.72 -15.06
CA ALA A 108 -20.46 13.03 -14.66
C ALA A 108 -21.60 12.95 -15.70
N PRO A 109 -21.77 13.85 -16.71
CA PRO A 109 -23.00 13.78 -17.51
C PRO A 109 -23.08 12.51 -18.38
N MET A 110 -21.96 11.88 -18.72
CA MET A 110 -21.95 10.70 -19.61
C MET A 110 -22.16 9.38 -18.85
N ILE A 111 -21.73 9.27 -17.59
CA ILE A 111 -21.94 8.07 -16.76
C ILE A 111 -23.34 8.11 -16.13
N SER A 112 -23.82 9.29 -15.72
CA SER A 112 -25.16 9.43 -15.15
C SER A 112 -26.23 9.01 -16.15
N SER A 113 -26.13 9.45 -17.42
CA SER A 113 -27.12 9.10 -18.45
C SER A 113 -27.10 7.60 -18.79
N ALA A 114 -25.93 6.96 -18.81
CA ALA A 114 -25.82 5.53 -19.06
C ALA A 114 -26.39 4.70 -17.91
N VAL A 115 -26.17 5.11 -16.66
CA VAL A 115 -26.77 4.48 -15.48
C VAL A 115 -28.29 4.72 -15.43
N GLN A 116 -28.75 5.91 -15.81
CA GLN A 116 -30.17 6.25 -15.90
C GLN A 116 -30.89 5.45 -17.01
N GLN A 117 -30.26 5.26 -18.17
CA GLN A 117 -30.82 4.41 -19.23
C GLN A 117 -30.87 2.93 -18.83
N ILE A 118 -29.89 2.44 -18.06
CA ILE A 118 -29.91 1.08 -17.53
C ILE A 118 -31.06 0.92 -16.52
N ASP A 119 -31.25 1.89 -15.62
CA ASP A 119 -32.35 1.87 -14.63
C ASP A 119 -33.75 1.96 -15.29
N GLU A 120 -33.87 2.72 -16.39
CA GLU A 120 -35.09 2.78 -17.21
C GLU A 120 -35.36 1.47 -17.98
N LEU A 121 -34.32 0.83 -18.54
CA LEU A 121 -34.43 -0.45 -19.25
C LEU A 121 -34.79 -1.62 -18.32
N PHE A 122 -34.40 -1.55 -17.05
CA PHE A 122 -34.72 -2.56 -16.02
C PHE A 122 -35.96 -2.22 -15.17
N GLY A 123 -36.74 -1.20 -15.54
CA GLY A 123 -38.12 -0.94 -15.14
C GLY A 123 -38.54 -1.32 -13.72
N ARG A 124 -38.63 -0.33 -12.82
CA ARG A 124 -39.25 -0.39 -11.46
C ARG A 124 -39.04 -1.72 -10.72
N ARG A 125 -37.93 -1.85 -10.00
CA ARG A 125 -37.89 -2.82 -8.88
C ARG A 125 -38.65 -2.23 -7.69
N SER A 126 -39.86 -2.77 -7.47
CA SER A 126 -40.77 -2.47 -6.36
C SER A 126 -40.06 -2.39 -5.00
N PRO A 127 -40.43 -1.46 -4.08
CA PRO A 127 -39.88 -1.37 -2.73
C PRO A 127 -40.52 -2.42 -1.80
N ASP A 128 -40.47 -3.69 -2.17
CA ASP A 128 -41.14 -4.78 -1.43
C ASP A 128 -40.12 -5.71 -0.76
N THR A 129 -39.11 -5.10 -0.13
CA THR A 129 -38.25 -5.78 0.86
C THR A 129 -38.22 -5.01 2.17
N ALA A 130 -39.39 -4.51 2.58
CA ALA A 130 -39.72 -4.45 4.01
C ALA A 130 -39.94 -5.90 4.49
N GLY A 131 -38.88 -6.60 4.92
CA GLY A 131 -39.07 -7.99 5.35
C GLY A 131 -37.85 -8.82 5.76
N PHE A 132 -36.64 -8.27 5.84
CA PHE A 132 -35.53 -8.99 6.49
C PHE A 132 -34.96 -8.15 7.65
N VAL A 133 -35.73 -8.09 8.73
CA VAL A 133 -35.22 -7.83 10.07
C VAL A 133 -34.92 -9.20 10.67
N GLY A 134 -33.66 -9.64 10.52
CA GLY A 134 -33.06 -10.72 11.27
C GLY A 134 -32.13 -10.12 12.31
N SER A 135 -32.60 -10.10 13.55
CA SER A 135 -31.96 -9.59 14.76
C SER A 135 -30.52 -10.06 14.97
N GLY A 136 -29.67 -9.18 15.49
CA GLY A 136 -28.29 -9.49 15.85
C GLY A 136 -27.52 -8.28 16.35
N GLU A 137 -27.93 -7.79 17.51
CA GLU A 137 -27.19 -6.95 18.46
C GLU A 137 -25.66 -7.16 18.46
N SER A 138 -24.88 -6.10 18.25
CA SER A 138 -23.71 -5.76 19.11
C SER A 138 -23.29 -4.31 18.85
N ALA A 139 -23.90 -3.40 19.61
CA ALA A 139 -23.50 -2.00 19.68
C ALA A 139 -22.35 -1.87 20.69
N ASP A 140 -21.10 -1.94 20.21
CA ASP A 140 -19.88 -1.63 20.99
C ASP A 140 -18.73 -1.11 20.09
N ASP A 141 -19.02 -0.27 19.09
CA ASP A 141 -17.95 0.46 18.37
C ASP A 141 -18.10 1.99 18.52
N PRO A 142 -17.35 2.63 19.44
CA PRO A 142 -17.32 4.08 19.60
C PRO A 142 -16.36 4.70 18.57
N GLY A 143 -16.63 4.50 17.27
CA GLY A 143 -15.68 4.83 16.21
C GLY A 143 -15.95 6.11 15.41
N TYR A 144 -17.18 6.64 15.37
CA TYR A 144 -17.48 7.77 14.47
C TYR A 144 -18.65 8.64 14.94
N ARG A 145 -18.42 9.46 15.98
CA ARG A 145 -19.26 10.65 16.22
C ARG A 145 -18.53 11.91 15.76
N LEU A 146 -18.83 12.32 14.53
CA LEU A 146 -18.66 13.70 14.05
C LEU A 146 -20.07 14.16 13.65
N ALA A 147 -20.82 14.75 14.57
CA ALA A 147 -20.86 16.20 14.80
C ALA A 147 -21.49 16.98 13.63
N ALA A 148 -22.83 16.99 13.58
CA ALA A 148 -23.68 18.09 13.13
C ALA A 148 -25.07 17.82 13.73
N GLY A 149 -25.71 18.63 14.59
CA GLY A 149 -25.58 20.06 14.80
C GLY A 149 -26.82 20.77 14.26
N ALA A 150 -27.89 20.79 15.06
CA ALA A 150 -29.11 21.62 14.96
C ALA A 150 -30.01 21.43 13.70
N GLY A 151 -31.32 21.21 13.78
CA GLY A 151 -32.29 21.62 14.78
C GLY A 151 -33.38 22.43 14.07
N ARG A 152 -34.48 21.81 13.64
CA ARG A 152 -35.75 22.53 13.45
C ARG A 152 -36.92 21.61 13.79
N ALA A 153 -37.59 22.02 14.86
CA ALA A 153 -38.62 21.31 15.58
C ALA A 153 -39.87 21.05 14.72
N ALA A 154 -40.38 19.84 14.84
CA ALA A 154 -41.80 19.56 14.77
C ALA A 154 -42.48 20.16 16.01
N ARG A 155 -43.61 20.85 15.83
CA ARG A 155 -44.61 21.03 16.88
C ARG A 155 -45.98 20.83 16.26
N GLY A 156 -46.40 19.56 16.23
CA GLY A 156 -47.79 19.16 16.17
C GLY A 156 -48.23 18.77 17.58
N LEU A 157 -49.15 19.54 18.14
CA LEU A 157 -50.03 19.27 19.29
C LEU A 157 -51.28 20.07 18.91
N GLY A 158 -52.45 19.52 18.61
CA GLY A 158 -53.15 18.38 19.19
C GLY A 158 -54.51 18.92 19.68
N ALA A 159 -55.62 18.26 19.29
CA ALA A 159 -56.98 18.33 19.86
C ALA A 159 -57.64 19.73 20.03
N GLY A 160 -58.81 20.03 19.47
CA GLY A 160 -60.06 19.32 19.69
C GLY A 160 -60.80 19.90 20.90
N SER A 161 -61.70 20.88 20.67
CA SER A 161 -62.86 21.25 21.51
C SER A 161 -63.61 22.41 20.83
N GLY A 162 -64.86 22.18 20.44
CA GLY A 162 -65.76 23.17 19.84
C GLY A 162 -66.59 22.59 18.71
#